data_AF-A0A2V8ETR7-F1
#
_entry.id   AF-A0A2V8ETR7-F1
#
_cell.length_a   1.000
_cell.length_b   1.000
_cell.length_c   1.000
_cell.angle_alpha   90.00
_cell.angle_beta   90.00
_cell.angle_gamma   90.00
#
_symmetry.space_group_name_H-M   'P 1'
#
loop_
_entity.id
_entity.type
_entity.pdbx_description
1 polymer ?
#
loop_
_entity_poly.entity_id
_entity_poly.type
_entity_poly.pdbx_seq_one_letter_code
_entity_poly.pdbx_strand_id
1 'polypeptide(L)'
;LAKGEKDPELRKSAIRNLGLMRRPGTTEALTGIYASDASPDVRKAVVNALFLQNNASALVALARAERNVEMKKEIVSRLSLMKSKEATDYLMELLK
;
A
#
# COMPACT_ATOMS: atom_id res chain seq x y z
N LEU A 1 7.12 -15.72 0.62
CA LEU A 1 7.47 -15.79 -0.82
C LEU A 1 7.89 -14.43 -1.39
N ALA A 2 7.07 -13.37 -1.30
CA ALA A 2 7.43 -12.08 -1.93
C ALA A 2 8.67 -11.34 -1.35
N LYS A 3 8.98 -11.46 -0.05
CA LYS A 3 10.06 -10.70 0.61
C LYS A 3 11.49 -11.09 0.17
N GLY A 4 11.68 -12.23 -0.51
CA GLY A 4 13.00 -12.76 -0.86
C GLY A 4 13.16 -13.18 -2.33
N GLU A 5 12.16 -12.94 -3.16
CA GLU A 5 12.20 -13.26 -4.59
C GLU A 5 13.10 -12.23 -5.32
N LYS A 6 14.02 -12.70 -6.17
CA LYS A 6 14.98 -11.85 -6.88
C LYS A 6 14.41 -11.30 -8.18
N ASP A 7 13.46 -12.00 -8.79
CA ASP A 7 12.77 -11.52 -10.00
C ASP A 7 11.72 -10.44 -9.66
N PRO A 8 11.87 -9.21 -10.20
CA PRO A 8 10.90 -8.13 -10.00
C PRO A 8 9.47 -8.44 -10.49
N GLU A 9 9.32 -9.20 -11.57
CA GLU A 9 7.99 -9.57 -12.11
C GLU A 9 7.30 -10.60 -11.23
N LEU A 10 8.06 -11.57 -10.70
CA LEU A 10 7.52 -12.54 -9.73
C LEU A 10 7.15 -11.85 -8.41
N ARG A 11 7.94 -10.88 -7.94
CA ARG A 11 7.58 -10.06 -6.77
C ARG A 11 6.26 -9.32 -6.99
N LYS A 12 6.12 -8.61 -8.11
CA LYS A 12 4.89 -7.86 -8.44
C LYS A 12 3.68 -8.79 -8.56
N SER A 13 3.84 -9.95 -9.17
CA SER A 13 2.78 -10.95 -9.30
C SER A 13 2.33 -11.50 -7.94
N ALA A 14 3.28 -11.81 -7.05
CA ALA A 14 2.98 -12.26 -5.69
C ALA A 14 2.24 -11.17 -4.89
N ILE A 15 2.66 -9.91 -4.99
CA ILE A 15 2.00 -8.76 -4.34
C ILE A 15 0.57 -8.60 -4.85
N ARG A 16 0.36 -8.69 -6.18
CA ARG A 16 -0.99 -8.63 -6.77
C ARG A 16 -1.88 -9.74 -6.25
N ASN A 17 -1.38 -10.97 -6.18
CA ASN A 17 -2.13 -12.11 -5.66
C ASN A 17 -2.52 -11.90 -4.19
N LEU A 18 -1.60 -11.41 -3.35
CA LEU A 18 -1.91 -11.04 -1.95
C LEU A 18 -3.03 -9.97 -1.87
N GLY A 19 -3.01 -8.98 -2.77
CA GLY A 19 -4.07 -7.97 -2.88
C GLY A 19 -5.45 -8.58 -3.18
N LEU A 20 -5.51 -9.57 -4.05
CA LEU A 20 -6.77 -10.22 -4.43
C LEU A 20 -7.32 -11.18 -3.36
N MET A 21 -6.45 -11.76 -2.52
CA MET A 21 -6.84 -12.83 -1.58
C MET A 21 -7.71 -12.37 -0.41
N ARG A 22 -7.71 -11.09 -0.02
CA ARG A 22 -8.50 -10.52 1.12
C ARG A 22 -8.63 -11.45 2.33
N ARG A 23 -7.52 -12.02 2.82
CA ARG A 23 -7.47 -12.93 3.97
C ARG A 23 -6.70 -12.30 5.13
N PRO A 24 -6.96 -12.72 6.39
CA PRO A 24 -6.09 -12.37 7.51
C PRO A 24 -4.62 -12.69 7.18
N GLY A 25 -3.69 -11.81 7.54
CA GLY A 25 -2.26 -11.97 7.26
C GLY A 25 -1.76 -11.33 5.97
N THR A 26 -2.63 -11.02 5.00
CA THR A 26 -2.18 -10.39 3.74
C THR A 26 -1.76 -8.94 3.94
N THR A 27 -2.37 -8.23 4.89
CA THR A 27 -2.05 -6.83 5.20
C THR A 27 -0.65 -6.71 5.81
N GLU A 28 -0.34 -7.58 6.76
CA GLU A 28 0.96 -7.66 7.43
C GLU A 28 2.07 -8.04 6.45
N ALA A 29 1.79 -8.99 5.56
CA ALA A 29 2.71 -9.35 4.49
C ALA A 29 2.98 -8.17 3.54
N LEU A 30 1.93 -7.49 3.09
CA LEU A 30 2.04 -6.35 2.18
C LEU A 30 2.79 -5.17 2.82
N THR A 31 2.40 -4.75 4.02
CA THR A 31 3.07 -3.67 4.75
C THR A 31 4.52 -4.00 5.10
N GLY A 32 4.80 -5.27 5.44
CA GLY A 32 6.17 -5.76 5.62
C GLY A 32 7.03 -5.66 4.36
N ILE A 33 6.48 -5.96 3.19
CA ILE A 33 7.18 -5.79 1.90
C ILE A 33 7.47 -4.30 1.66
N TYR A 34 6.48 -3.43 1.84
CA TYR A 34 6.62 -1.99 1.64
C TYR A 34 7.72 -1.36 2.51
N ALA A 35 7.86 -1.84 3.74
CA ALA A 35 8.87 -1.36 4.68
C ALA A 35 10.28 -1.86 4.35
N SER A 36 10.42 -3.03 3.74
CA SER A 36 11.73 -3.64 3.47
C SER A 36 12.27 -3.40 2.06
N ASP A 37 11.41 -3.06 1.09
CA ASP A 37 11.81 -2.91 -0.32
C ASP A 37 11.91 -1.43 -0.71
N ALA A 38 13.07 -1.03 -1.21
CA ALA A 38 13.34 0.34 -1.65
C ALA A 38 12.88 0.62 -3.09
N SER A 39 12.53 -0.41 -3.87
CA SER A 39 12.10 -0.27 -5.25
C SER A 39 10.77 0.48 -5.34
N PRO A 40 10.70 1.64 -6.03
CA PRO A 40 9.45 2.39 -6.18
C PRO A 40 8.33 1.55 -6.81
N ASP A 41 8.65 0.68 -7.76
CA ASP A 41 7.65 -0.14 -8.46
C ASP A 41 7.06 -1.23 -7.56
N VAL A 42 7.88 -1.82 -6.68
CA VAL A 42 7.41 -2.78 -5.68
C VAL A 42 6.50 -2.08 -4.66
N ARG A 43 6.90 -0.90 -4.18
CA ARG A 43 6.12 -0.11 -3.22
C ARG A 43 4.77 0.33 -3.81
N LYS A 44 4.75 0.77 -5.08
CA LYS A 44 3.52 1.06 -5.83
C LYS A 44 2.62 -0.18 -5.96
N ALA A 45 3.20 -1.34 -6.27
CA ALA A 45 2.44 -2.58 -6.36
C ALA A 45 1.77 -2.93 -5.01
N VAL A 46 2.47 -2.72 -3.88
CA VAL A 46 1.88 -2.93 -2.56
C VAL A 46 0.73 -1.97 -2.27
N VAL A 47 0.91 -0.68 -2.58
CA VAL A 47 -0.14 0.32 -2.40
C VAL A 47 -1.38 -0.02 -3.22
N ASN A 48 -1.20 -0.46 -4.47
CA ASN A 48 -2.29 -0.94 -5.30
C ASN A 48 -2.95 -2.20 -4.73
N ALA A 49 -2.18 -3.13 -4.17
CA ALA A 49 -2.72 -4.32 -3.53
C ALA A 49 -3.58 -4.00 -2.29
N LEU A 50 -3.14 -3.08 -1.44
CA LEU A 50 -3.91 -2.62 -0.28
C LEU A 50 -5.17 -1.85 -0.70
N PHE A 51 -5.09 -1.06 -1.78
CA PHE A 51 -6.25 -0.41 -2.38
C PHE A 51 -7.29 -1.44 -2.89
N LEU A 52 -6.85 -2.50 -3.58
CA LEU A 52 -7.74 -3.58 -4.02
C LEU A 52 -8.38 -4.35 -2.86
N GLN A 53 -7.72 -4.41 -1.70
CA GLN A 53 -8.30 -4.95 -0.46
C GLN A 53 -9.32 -4.01 0.18
N ASN A 54 -9.50 -2.80 -0.32
CA ASN A 54 -10.24 -1.72 0.32
C ASN A 54 -9.70 -1.39 1.73
N ASN A 55 -8.40 -1.57 1.95
CA ASN A 55 -7.77 -1.41 3.26
C ASN A 55 -7.27 0.03 3.48
N ALA A 56 -8.21 0.94 3.76
CA ALA A 56 -7.90 2.35 3.97
C ALA A 56 -7.00 2.55 5.20
N SER A 57 -7.22 1.78 6.28
CA SER A 57 -6.43 1.88 7.51
C SER A 57 -4.93 1.62 7.27
N ALA A 58 -4.59 0.57 6.51
CA ALA A 58 -3.19 0.29 6.16
C ALA A 58 -2.58 1.37 5.27
N LEU A 59 -3.33 1.89 4.28
CA LEU A 59 -2.86 2.97 3.43
C LEU A 59 -2.64 4.27 4.21
N VAL A 60 -3.52 4.63 5.16
CA VAL A 60 -3.32 5.78 6.05
C VAL A 60 -2.05 5.60 6.89
N ALA A 61 -1.84 4.41 7.47
CA ALA A 61 -0.63 4.13 8.25
C ALA A 61 0.65 4.29 7.40
N LEU A 62 0.65 3.75 6.18
CA LEU A 62 1.77 3.94 5.23
C LEU A 62 1.96 5.41 4.89
N ALA A 63 0.89 6.15 4.60
CA ALA A 63 0.97 7.57 4.25
C ALA A 63 1.59 8.40 5.38
N ARG A 64 1.23 8.13 6.64
CA ARG A 64 1.80 8.83 7.80
C ARG A 64 3.30 8.56 7.98
N ALA A 65 3.73 7.31 7.75
CA ALA A 65 5.14 6.91 7.87
C ALA A 65 6.00 7.30 6.66
N GLU A 66 5.38 7.61 5.51
CA GLU A 66 6.10 7.83 4.26
C GLU A 66 6.92 9.13 4.25
N ARG A 67 8.20 8.99 3.93
CA ARG A 67 9.14 10.11 3.79
C ARG A 67 9.36 10.53 2.33
N ASN A 68 9.21 9.61 1.38
CA ASN A 68 9.30 9.94 -0.03
C ASN A 68 8.03 10.67 -0.48
N VAL A 69 8.17 11.93 -0.90
CA VAL A 69 7.03 12.80 -1.26
C VAL A 69 6.20 12.21 -2.40
N GLU A 70 6.83 11.67 -3.44
CA GLU A 70 6.12 11.08 -4.58
C GLU A 70 5.35 9.83 -4.19
N MET A 71 5.92 8.99 -3.33
CA MET A 71 5.21 7.81 -2.82
C MET A 71 4.07 8.20 -1.88
N LYS A 72 4.24 9.25 -1.06
CA LYS A 72 3.17 9.78 -0.21
C LYS A 72 2.00 10.29 -1.06
N LYS A 73 2.28 11.02 -2.15
CA LYS A 73 1.25 11.47 -3.11
C LYS A 73 0.51 10.30 -3.75
N GLU A 74 1.22 9.24 -4.14
CA GLU A 74 0.60 8.03 -4.68
C GLU A 74 -0.38 7.40 -3.69
N ILE A 75 0.01 7.26 -2.42
CA ILE A 75 -0.88 6.71 -1.38
C ILE A 75 -2.11 7.60 -1.15
N VAL A 76 -1.90 8.92 -1.05
CA VAL A 76 -2.96 9.91 -0.88
C VAL A 76 -3.95 9.87 -2.06
N SER A 77 -3.43 9.72 -3.27
CA SER A 77 -4.24 9.56 -4.49
C SER A 77 -5.10 8.29 -4.46
N ARG A 78 -4.58 7.17 -3.93
CA ARG A 78 -5.41 5.97 -3.73
C ARG A 78 -6.48 6.19 -2.67
N LEU A 79 -6.11 6.79 -1.53
CA LEU A 79 -7.05 7.07 -0.44
C LEU A 79 -8.24 7.94 -0.87
N SER A 80 -8.02 8.94 -1.73
CA SER A 80 -9.10 9.80 -2.24
C SER A 80 -10.15 9.04 -3.08
N LEU A 81 -9.80 7.86 -3.62
CA LEU A 81 -10.69 7.02 -4.40
C LEU A 81 -11.46 5.99 -3.55
N MET A 82 -11.10 5.77 -2.28
CA MET A 82 -11.61 4.64 -1.48
C MET A 82 -12.99 4.88 -0.85
N LYS A 83 -13.50 6.12 -0.87
CA LYS A 83 -14.81 6.49 -0.30
C LYS A 83 -15.05 5.90 1.12
N SER A 84 -14.01 5.88 1.96
CA SER A 84 -14.10 5.44 3.36
C SER A 84 -14.00 6.63 4.31
N LYS A 85 -14.57 6.48 5.52
CA LYS A 85 -14.50 7.50 6.56
C LYS A 85 -13.04 7.76 6.96
N GLU A 86 -12.28 6.70 7.16
CA GLU A 86 -10.88 6.76 7.59
C GLU A 86 -9.99 7.47 6.56
N ALA A 87 -10.21 7.19 5.28
CA ALA A 87 -9.49 7.89 4.21
C ALA A 87 -9.88 9.38 4.18
N THR A 88 -11.18 9.68 4.28
CA THR A 88 -11.69 11.06 4.30
C THR A 88 -11.12 11.85 5.48
N ASP A 89 -11.15 11.29 6.68
CA ASP A 89 -10.64 11.94 7.89
C ASP A 89 -9.15 12.27 7.74
N TYR A 90 -8.34 11.32 7.24
CA TYR A 90 -6.92 11.55 6.97
C TYR A 90 -6.69 12.64 5.93
N LEU A 91 -7.46 12.67 4.83
CA LEU A 91 -7.33 13.71 3.81
C LEU A 91 -7.68 15.10 4.36
N MET A 92 -8.70 15.19 5.21
CA MET A 92 -9.08 16.45 5.87
C MET A 92 -8.01 16.95 6.85
N GLU A 93 -7.27 16.06 7.51
CA GLU A 93 -6.12 16.44 8.34
C GLU A 93 -4.99 17.08 7.52
N LEU A 94 -4.79 16.67 6.26
CA LEU A 94 -3.75 17.23 5.38
C LEU A 94 -4.05 18.65 4.88
N LEU A 95 -5.29 19.12 5.02
CA LEU A 95 -5.74 20.44 4.58
C LEU A 95 -5.68 21.49 5.70
N LYS A 96 -5.40 21.06 6.94
CA LYS A 96 -5.25 21.94 8.11
C LYS A 96 -3.81 22.45 8.20
#